data_AF-A0ABD5ULN9-F1
#
_entry.id   AF-A0ABD5ULN9-F1
#
_cell.length_a   1.000
_cell.length_b   1.000
_cell.length_c   1.000
_cell.angle_alpha   90.00
_cell.angle_beta   90.00
_cell.angle_gamma   90.00
#
_symmetry.space_group_name_H-M   'P 1'
#
loop_
_entity.id
_entity.type
_entity.pdbx_description
1 polymer ?
#
loop_
_entity_poly.entity_id
_entity_poly.type
_entity_poly.pdbx_seq_one_letter_code
_entity_poly.pdbx_strand_id
1 'polypeptide(L)'
;MSNRVSVEKQARVLAHALIVIVLAFALGIGLGIPVTLGMALMGFSLSPPSTAVLAATSITQYLGFIAVVGAYLRVTDVGDLVRVRMPTLRDIAWIVTGLVGLFVAVYLVGIVITAIGAEQAQNTVVTMGQRNPELFLVMIPITLLFVGPGEELVFRGVVQGLFRRAYGAVPAIVIASCLFGVAHYAALAGSGKLTYIVVTILLGLILGGLYERTGNVLVPIVVHGIYNAILFAGQWAVAVNDIPVPS
;
A
#
# COMPACT_ATOMS: atom_id res chain seq x y z
N MET A 1 -21.30 32.31 -11.52
CA MET A 1 -20.81 31.31 -12.51
C MET A 1 -19.47 30.67 -12.13
N SER A 2 -18.51 31.39 -11.52
CA SER A 2 -17.20 30.84 -11.08
C SER A 2 -17.30 29.64 -10.10
N ASN A 3 -18.21 29.67 -9.14
CA ASN A 3 -18.28 28.64 -8.08
C ASN A 3 -18.82 27.27 -8.57
N ARG A 4 -19.69 27.24 -9.60
CA ARG A 4 -20.19 25.98 -10.17
C ARG A 4 -19.10 25.24 -10.95
N VAL A 5 -18.28 25.97 -11.70
CA VAL A 5 -17.17 25.39 -12.49
C VAL A 5 -16.10 24.79 -11.57
N SER A 6 -15.84 25.38 -10.39
CA SER A 6 -14.92 24.78 -9.43
C SER A 6 -15.49 23.50 -8.81
N VAL A 7 -16.75 23.49 -8.37
CA VAL A 7 -17.39 22.31 -7.76
C VAL A 7 -17.42 21.12 -8.73
N GLU A 8 -17.75 21.34 -10.01
CA GLU A 8 -17.73 20.27 -11.02
C GLU A 8 -16.32 19.70 -11.24
N LYS A 9 -15.29 20.56 -11.25
CA LYS A 9 -13.89 20.13 -11.38
C LYS A 9 -13.46 19.31 -10.15
N GLN A 10 -13.85 19.74 -8.96
CA GLN A 10 -13.57 19.06 -7.70
C GLN A 10 -14.25 17.68 -7.63
N ALA A 11 -15.52 17.61 -8.03
CA ALA A 11 -16.29 16.36 -8.09
C ALA A 11 -15.69 15.36 -9.09
N ARG A 12 -15.24 15.83 -10.27
CA ARG A 12 -14.58 14.98 -11.27
C ARG A 12 -13.26 14.38 -10.75
N VAL A 13 -12.44 15.18 -10.07
CA VAL A 13 -11.16 14.71 -9.49
C VAL A 13 -11.40 13.60 -8.48
N LEU A 14 -12.35 13.81 -7.56
CA LEU A 14 -12.73 12.80 -6.58
C LEU A 14 -13.31 11.56 -7.25
N ALA A 15 -14.21 11.72 -8.22
CA ALA A 15 -14.80 10.61 -8.96
C ALA A 15 -13.73 9.76 -9.65
N HIS A 16 -12.78 10.38 -10.37
CA HIS A 16 -11.69 9.66 -11.03
C HIS A 16 -10.80 8.93 -10.04
N ALA A 17 -10.43 9.58 -8.92
CA ALA A 17 -9.63 8.94 -7.88
C ALA A 17 -10.34 7.70 -7.30
N LEU A 18 -11.63 7.82 -6.99
CA LEU A 18 -12.43 6.71 -6.46
C LEU A 18 -12.64 5.60 -7.50
N ILE A 19 -12.90 5.94 -8.77
CA ILE A 19 -13.03 4.98 -9.86
C ILE A 19 -11.76 4.16 -10.00
N VAL A 20 -10.59 4.79 -10.00
CA VAL A 20 -9.31 4.08 -10.13
C VAL A 20 -9.07 3.15 -8.95
N ILE A 21 -9.33 3.60 -7.72
CA ILE A 21 -9.21 2.76 -6.52
C ILE A 21 -10.18 1.57 -6.62
N VAL A 22 -11.47 1.81 -6.86
CA VAL A 22 -12.49 0.77 -6.93
C VAL A 22 -12.20 -0.22 -8.04
N LEU A 23 -11.83 0.24 -9.23
CA LEU A 23 -11.48 -0.64 -10.36
C LEU A 23 -10.22 -1.45 -10.06
N ALA A 24 -9.21 -0.88 -9.40
CA ALA A 24 -7.99 -1.61 -9.02
C ALA A 24 -8.34 -2.78 -8.09
N PHE A 25 -9.12 -2.54 -7.03
CA PHE A 25 -9.59 -3.59 -6.14
C PHE A 25 -10.51 -4.59 -6.83
N ALA A 26 -11.49 -4.11 -7.61
CA ALA A 26 -12.44 -4.98 -8.31
C ALA A 26 -11.75 -5.89 -9.32
N LEU A 27 -10.81 -5.36 -10.11
CA LEU A 27 -10.05 -6.16 -11.06
C LEU A 27 -9.11 -7.13 -10.33
N GLY A 28 -8.40 -6.67 -9.29
CA GLY A 28 -7.52 -7.53 -8.50
C GLY A 28 -8.26 -8.72 -7.89
N ILE A 29 -9.42 -8.47 -7.26
CA ILE A 29 -10.29 -9.52 -6.70
C ILE A 29 -10.84 -10.41 -7.82
N GLY A 30 -11.35 -9.81 -8.90
CA GLY A 30 -11.93 -10.53 -10.03
C GLY A 30 -10.94 -11.48 -10.70
N LEU A 31 -9.67 -11.09 -10.84
CA LEU A 31 -8.60 -11.95 -11.34
C LEU A 31 -8.14 -12.98 -10.30
N GLY A 32 -8.24 -12.68 -9.00
CA GLY A 32 -7.87 -13.60 -7.91
C GLY A 32 -8.81 -14.80 -7.78
N ILE A 33 -10.10 -14.65 -8.12
CA ILE A 33 -11.10 -15.74 -8.06
C ILE A 33 -10.71 -16.94 -8.95
N PRO A 34 -10.49 -16.79 -10.28
CA PRO A 34 -10.13 -17.93 -11.12
C PRO A 34 -8.77 -18.53 -10.74
N VAL A 35 -7.82 -17.72 -10.24
CA VAL A 35 -6.54 -18.22 -9.71
C VAL A 35 -6.77 -19.12 -8.50
N THR A 36 -7.57 -18.66 -7.54
CA THR A 36 -7.90 -19.44 -6.32
C THR A 36 -8.60 -20.76 -6.69
N LEU A 37 -9.56 -20.73 -7.61
CA LEU A 37 -10.26 -21.92 -8.08
C LEU A 37 -9.30 -22.88 -8.81
N GLY A 38 -8.43 -22.37 -9.68
CA GLY A 38 -7.41 -23.17 -10.38
C GLY A 38 -6.48 -23.87 -9.40
N MET A 39 -6.01 -23.17 -8.36
CA MET A 39 -5.17 -23.76 -7.32
C MET A 39 -5.91 -24.82 -6.50
N ALA A 40 -7.19 -24.62 -6.19
CA ALA A 40 -8.00 -25.63 -5.51
C ALA A 40 -8.13 -26.91 -6.37
N LEU A 41 -8.32 -26.77 -7.69
CA LEU A 41 -8.34 -27.90 -8.62
C LEU A 41 -6.99 -28.63 -8.71
N MET A 42 -5.89 -27.92 -8.47
CA MET A 42 -4.54 -28.50 -8.36
C MET A 42 -4.26 -29.12 -6.98
N GLY A 43 -5.22 -29.10 -6.05
CA GLY A 43 -5.11 -29.73 -4.72
C GLY A 43 -4.53 -28.83 -3.63
N PHE A 44 -4.38 -27.53 -3.85
CA PHE A 44 -3.93 -26.60 -2.80
C PHE A 44 -5.05 -26.30 -1.79
N SER A 45 -4.72 -26.27 -0.50
CA SER A 45 -5.67 -25.93 0.57
C SER A 45 -6.14 -24.48 0.48
N LEU A 46 -7.45 -24.26 0.64
CA LEU A 46 -8.09 -22.93 0.72
C LEU A 46 -8.48 -22.53 2.15
N SER A 47 -8.58 -23.48 3.08
CA SER A 47 -8.99 -23.23 4.47
C SER A 47 -8.23 -24.13 5.46
N PRO A 48 -7.19 -23.60 6.14
CA PRO A 48 -6.56 -22.31 5.86
C PRO A 48 -5.91 -22.29 4.47
N PRO A 49 -5.81 -21.11 3.82
CA PRO A 49 -5.18 -21.00 2.52
C PRO A 49 -3.69 -21.31 2.62
N SER A 50 -3.18 -22.12 1.70
CA SER A 50 -1.74 -22.42 1.61
C SER A 50 -0.92 -21.18 1.24
N THR A 51 0.37 -21.19 1.56
CA THR A 51 1.33 -20.12 1.19
C THR A 51 1.30 -19.82 -0.31
N ALA A 52 1.20 -20.87 -1.14
CA ALA A 52 1.12 -20.71 -2.58
C ALA A 52 -0.16 -19.98 -3.03
N VAL A 53 -1.30 -20.27 -2.40
CA VAL A 53 -2.59 -19.59 -2.70
C VAL A 53 -2.52 -18.11 -2.30
N LEU A 54 -1.97 -17.80 -1.13
CA LEU A 54 -1.81 -16.41 -0.67
C LEU A 54 -0.83 -15.64 -1.57
N ALA A 55 0.27 -16.27 -1.95
CA ALA A 55 1.26 -15.67 -2.86
C ALA A 55 0.65 -15.38 -4.23
N ALA A 56 -0.01 -16.36 -4.84
CA ALA A 56 -0.62 -16.22 -6.16
C ALA A 56 -1.71 -15.15 -6.17
N THR A 57 -2.62 -15.17 -5.18
CA THR A 57 -3.69 -14.17 -5.10
C THR A 57 -3.14 -12.76 -4.85
N SER A 58 -2.10 -12.60 -4.02
CA SER A 58 -1.43 -11.31 -3.80
C SER A 58 -0.80 -10.79 -5.08
N ILE A 59 -0.01 -11.60 -5.78
CA ILE A 59 0.63 -11.22 -7.05
C ILE A 59 -0.44 -10.79 -8.07
N THR A 60 -1.48 -11.61 -8.25
CA THR A 60 -2.56 -11.33 -9.19
C THR A 60 -3.32 -10.04 -8.85
N GLN A 61 -3.59 -9.80 -7.56
CA GLN A 61 -4.27 -8.59 -7.12
C GLN A 61 -3.49 -7.33 -7.54
N TYR A 62 -2.19 -7.29 -7.26
CA TYR A 62 -1.39 -6.11 -7.55
C TYR A 62 -1.00 -5.99 -9.02
N LEU A 63 -0.95 -7.08 -9.78
CA LEU A 63 -0.95 -7.02 -11.25
C LEU A 63 -2.23 -6.36 -11.77
N GLY A 64 -3.39 -6.65 -11.17
CA GLY A 64 -4.65 -5.95 -11.44
C GLY A 64 -4.55 -4.44 -11.18
N PHE A 65 -3.93 -4.03 -10.08
CA PHE A 65 -3.72 -2.60 -9.77
C PHE A 65 -2.87 -1.92 -10.85
N ILE A 66 -1.73 -2.54 -11.20
CA ILE A 66 -0.83 -2.02 -12.24
C ILE A 66 -1.56 -1.93 -13.59
N ALA A 67 -2.37 -2.95 -13.93
CA ALA A 67 -3.16 -2.96 -15.15
C ALA A 67 -4.20 -1.83 -15.19
N VAL A 68 -4.92 -1.59 -14.09
CA VAL A 68 -5.88 -0.47 -13.99
C VAL A 68 -5.20 0.87 -14.11
N VAL A 69 -4.05 1.09 -13.46
CA VAL A 69 -3.29 2.33 -13.60
C VAL A 69 -2.84 2.51 -15.05
N GLY A 70 -2.26 1.47 -15.66
CA GLY A 70 -1.81 1.52 -17.06
C GLY A 70 -2.95 1.78 -18.05
N ALA A 71 -4.11 1.18 -17.84
CA ALA A 71 -5.30 1.41 -18.65
C ALA A 71 -5.84 2.83 -18.45
N TYR A 72 -5.95 3.29 -17.20
CA TYR A 72 -6.43 4.63 -16.87
C TYR A 72 -5.58 5.71 -17.54
N LEU A 73 -4.24 5.64 -17.39
CA LEU A 73 -3.32 6.61 -17.96
C LEU A 73 -3.40 6.67 -19.49
N ARG A 74 -3.60 5.52 -20.16
CA ARG A 74 -3.76 5.46 -21.61
C ARG A 74 -5.12 5.96 -22.10
N VAL A 75 -6.21 5.58 -21.43
CA VAL A 75 -7.57 5.95 -21.83
C VAL A 75 -7.85 7.43 -21.58
N THR A 76 -7.28 8.00 -20.52
CA THR A 76 -7.51 9.39 -20.14
C THR A 76 -6.43 10.35 -20.61
N ASP A 77 -5.40 9.85 -21.31
CA ASP A 77 -4.27 10.61 -21.89
C ASP A 77 -3.59 11.58 -20.88
N VAL A 78 -3.31 11.08 -19.68
CA VAL A 78 -2.71 11.84 -18.57
C VAL A 78 -1.48 11.14 -18.02
N GLY A 79 -0.65 10.59 -18.92
CA GLY A 79 0.56 9.84 -18.57
C GLY A 79 1.55 10.64 -17.70
N ASP A 80 1.53 11.96 -17.79
CA ASP A 80 2.35 12.88 -16.99
C ASP A 80 1.96 12.96 -15.50
N LEU A 81 0.84 12.35 -15.09
CA LEU A 81 0.49 12.18 -13.67
C LEU A 81 1.53 11.34 -12.91
N VAL A 82 2.07 10.30 -13.57
CA VAL A 82 3.01 9.37 -12.96
C VAL A 82 4.42 9.74 -13.39
N ARG A 83 5.15 10.40 -12.49
CA ARG A 83 6.54 10.78 -12.74
C ARG A 83 7.46 9.61 -12.43
N VAL A 84 8.06 9.02 -13.47
CA VAL A 84 9.00 7.90 -13.35
C VAL A 84 10.33 8.31 -13.95
N ARG A 85 11.42 8.10 -13.20
CA ARG A 85 12.79 8.21 -13.70
C ARG A 85 13.72 7.32 -12.90
N MET A 86 14.86 6.94 -13.46
CA MET A 86 15.86 6.19 -12.69
C MET A 86 16.31 6.99 -11.45
N PRO A 87 16.39 6.36 -10.26
CA PRO A 87 16.85 7.03 -9.05
C PRO A 87 18.30 7.54 -9.19
N THR A 88 18.52 8.76 -8.74
CA THR A 88 19.83 9.40 -8.61
C THR A 88 20.40 9.15 -7.21
N LEU A 89 21.67 9.47 -6.96
CA LEU A 89 22.26 9.42 -5.62
C LEU A 89 21.47 10.25 -4.58
N ARG A 90 20.90 11.38 -5.00
CA ARG A 90 20.02 12.19 -4.15
C ARG A 90 18.75 11.44 -3.78
N ASP A 91 18.20 10.66 -4.71
CA ASP A 91 17.04 9.82 -4.44
C ASP A 91 17.40 8.67 -3.51
N ILE A 92 18.61 8.10 -3.61
CA ILE A 92 19.10 7.11 -2.63
C ILE A 92 19.13 7.70 -1.22
N ALA A 93 19.62 8.94 -1.06
CA ALA A 93 19.59 9.63 0.24
C ALA A 93 18.16 9.82 0.75
N TRP A 94 17.20 10.15 -0.14
CA TRP A 94 15.78 10.24 0.21
C TRP A 94 15.16 8.88 0.54
N ILE A 95 15.60 7.79 -0.11
CA ILE A 95 15.15 6.42 0.21
C ILE A 95 15.59 6.07 1.63
N VAL A 96 16.87 6.27 1.96
CA VAL A 96 17.40 6.00 3.31
C VAL A 96 16.71 6.87 4.35
N THR A 97 16.58 8.17 4.09
CA THR A 97 15.90 9.11 5.00
C THR A 97 14.44 8.73 5.19
N GLY A 98 13.77 8.33 4.10
CA GLY A 98 12.38 7.86 4.11
C GLY A 98 12.21 6.61 4.98
N LEU A 99 13.08 5.62 4.82
CA LEU A 99 13.06 4.40 5.62
C LEU A 99 13.28 4.68 7.11
N VAL A 100 14.32 5.44 7.46
CA VAL A 100 14.58 5.83 8.86
C VAL A 100 13.40 6.62 9.42
N GLY A 101 12.88 7.59 8.66
CA GLY A 101 11.72 8.39 9.04
C GLY A 101 10.48 7.54 9.30
N LEU A 102 10.22 6.52 8.46
CA LEU A 102 9.11 5.58 8.65
C LEU A 102 9.25 4.77 9.93
N PHE A 103 10.41 4.14 10.16
CA PHE A 103 10.61 3.35 11.38
C PHE A 103 10.52 4.19 12.65
N VAL A 104 11.11 5.39 12.65
CA VAL A 104 11.00 6.32 13.77
C VAL A 104 9.55 6.74 13.98
N ALA A 105 8.83 7.12 12.93
CA ALA A 105 7.45 7.57 13.02
C ALA A 105 6.52 6.46 13.55
N VAL A 106 6.68 5.23 13.07
CA VAL A 106 5.89 4.07 13.52
C VAL A 106 6.24 3.70 14.96
N TYR A 107 7.51 3.74 15.34
CA TYR A 107 7.94 3.50 16.73
C TYR A 107 7.32 4.52 17.69
N LEU A 108 7.35 5.81 17.35
CA LEU A 108 6.76 6.88 18.16
C LEU A 108 5.23 6.73 18.26
N VAL A 109 4.56 6.39 17.16
CA VAL A 109 3.12 6.09 17.20
C VAL A 109 2.82 4.86 18.05
N GLY A 110 3.67 3.84 18.01
CA GLY A 110 3.58 2.67 18.88
C GLY A 110 3.60 3.05 20.36
N ILE A 111 4.54 3.91 20.77
CA ILE A 111 4.59 4.44 22.15
C ILE A 111 3.26 5.11 22.52
N VAL A 112 2.71 5.95 21.64
CA VAL A 112 1.45 6.65 21.90
C VAL A 112 0.28 5.67 22.03
N ILE A 113 0.17 4.70 21.11
CA ILE A 113 -0.89 3.67 21.13
C ILE A 113 -0.84 2.89 22.46
N THR A 114 0.35 2.45 22.87
CA THR A 114 0.55 1.76 24.14
C THR A 114 0.20 2.66 25.34
N ALA A 115 0.63 3.93 25.33
CA ALA A 115 0.39 4.86 26.43
C ALA A 115 -1.10 5.16 26.66
N ILE A 116 -1.91 5.14 25.61
CA ILE A 116 -3.37 5.34 25.71
C ILE A 116 -4.15 4.03 25.91
N GLY A 117 -3.46 2.89 26.05
CA GLY A 117 -4.09 1.58 26.21
C GLY A 117 -4.90 1.12 25.00
N ALA A 118 -4.58 1.61 23.80
CA ALA A 118 -5.27 1.20 22.59
C ALA A 118 -4.67 -0.09 22.02
N GLU A 119 -5.53 -0.94 21.44
CA GLU A 119 -5.09 -2.18 20.81
C GLU A 119 -4.40 -1.91 19.48
N GLN A 120 -3.33 -2.65 19.22
CA GLN A 120 -2.65 -2.68 17.92
C GLN A 120 -3.26 -3.75 17.02
N ALA A 121 -3.94 -3.35 15.95
CA ALA A 121 -4.37 -4.30 14.93
C ALA A 121 -3.17 -4.81 14.11
N GLN A 122 -3.25 -6.08 13.74
CA GLN A 122 -2.30 -6.71 12.83
C GLN A 122 -2.94 -6.92 11.45
N ASN A 123 -2.11 -6.89 10.42
CA ASN A 123 -2.52 -7.29 9.08
C ASN A 123 -2.81 -8.80 9.05
N THR A 124 -3.82 -9.22 8.29
CA THR A 124 -4.19 -10.65 8.15
C THR A 124 -3.00 -11.52 7.70
N VAL A 125 -2.12 -11.01 6.82
CA VAL A 125 -0.89 -11.69 6.39
C VAL A 125 0.06 -11.94 7.56
N VAL A 126 0.15 -11.02 8.52
CA VAL A 126 0.99 -11.19 9.72
C VAL A 126 0.40 -12.24 10.64
N THR A 127 -0.92 -12.22 10.89
CA THR A 127 -1.59 -13.25 11.70
C THR A 127 -1.46 -14.64 11.08
N MET A 128 -1.58 -14.76 9.75
CA MET A 128 -1.35 -16.03 9.03
C MET A 128 0.12 -16.45 9.08
N GLY A 129 1.04 -15.51 8.90
CA GLY A 129 2.48 -15.78 8.91
C GLY A 129 3.02 -16.21 10.28
N GLN A 130 2.43 -15.76 11.38
CA GLN A 130 2.78 -16.27 12.72
C GLN A 130 2.48 -17.75 12.90
N ARG A 131 1.45 -18.27 12.21
CA ARG A 131 1.10 -19.69 12.18
C ARG A 131 1.86 -20.45 11.09
N ASN A 132 2.37 -19.72 10.11
CA ASN A 132 3.08 -20.24 8.96
C ASN A 132 4.24 -19.29 8.54
N PRO A 133 5.42 -19.42 9.17
CA PRO A 133 6.51 -18.46 8.97
C PRO A 133 7.05 -18.40 7.54
N GLU A 134 6.93 -19.46 6.73
CA GLU A 134 7.39 -19.44 5.34
C GLU A 134 6.68 -18.38 4.48
N LEU A 135 5.46 -18.00 4.88
CA LEU A 135 4.70 -16.94 4.22
C LEU A 135 5.46 -15.62 4.24
N PHE A 136 6.15 -15.30 5.34
CA PHE A 136 6.93 -14.08 5.44
C PHE A 136 8.06 -14.03 4.41
N LEU A 137 8.76 -15.14 4.20
CA LEU A 137 9.85 -15.23 3.22
C LEU A 137 9.33 -15.04 1.79
N VAL A 138 8.17 -15.61 1.47
CA VAL A 138 7.52 -15.47 0.16
C VAL A 138 6.98 -14.05 -0.04
N MET A 139 6.50 -13.40 1.02
CA MET A 139 5.97 -12.04 0.95
C MET A 139 7.04 -10.95 0.74
N ILE A 140 8.32 -11.21 1.08
CA ILE A 140 9.43 -10.26 0.84
C ILE A 140 9.57 -9.89 -0.65
N PRO A 141 9.79 -10.83 -1.59
CA PRO A 141 9.86 -10.49 -3.01
C PRO A 141 8.52 -9.97 -3.53
N ILE A 142 7.38 -10.48 -3.02
CA ILE A 142 6.06 -10.04 -3.46
C ILE A 142 5.83 -8.56 -3.12
N THR A 143 6.23 -8.12 -1.93
CA THR A 143 6.03 -6.73 -1.53
C THR A 143 6.94 -5.76 -2.27
N LEU A 144 8.15 -6.19 -2.63
CA LEU A 144 9.09 -5.40 -3.40
C LEU A 144 8.66 -5.24 -4.86
N LEU A 145 8.12 -6.31 -5.45
CA LEU A 145 7.85 -6.37 -6.90
C LEU A 145 6.41 -6.07 -7.29
N PHE A 146 5.44 -6.28 -6.37
CA PHE A 146 4.03 -6.17 -6.69
C PHE A 146 3.27 -5.25 -5.74
N VAL A 147 3.32 -5.48 -4.42
CA VAL A 147 2.55 -4.67 -3.44
C VAL A 147 2.96 -3.19 -3.50
N GLY A 148 4.25 -2.90 -3.27
CA GLY A 148 4.78 -1.54 -3.29
C GLY A 148 4.51 -0.85 -4.63
N PRO A 149 4.91 -1.44 -5.78
CA PRO A 149 4.61 -0.89 -7.10
C PRO A 149 3.12 -0.64 -7.35
N GLY A 150 2.26 -1.63 -7.10
CA GLY A 150 0.83 -1.53 -7.36
C GLY A 150 0.15 -0.44 -6.55
N GLU A 151 0.41 -0.40 -5.23
CA GLU A 151 -0.19 0.60 -4.36
C GLU A 151 0.34 2.01 -4.63
N GLU A 152 1.65 2.19 -4.78
CA GLU A 152 2.21 3.52 -5.02
C GLU A 152 1.80 4.08 -6.39
N LEU A 153 1.63 3.24 -7.42
CA LEU A 153 1.11 3.68 -8.71
C LEU A 153 -0.33 4.19 -8.60
N VAL A 154 -1.20 3.48 -7.84
CA VAL A 154 -2.58 3.92 -7.60
C VAL A 154 -2.59 5.22 -6.77
N PHE A 155 -1.95 5.21 -5.61
CA PHE A 155 -2.13 6.28 -4.62
C PHE A 155 -1.24 7.49 -4.88
N ARG A 156 0.02 7.32 -5.29
CA ARG A 156 0.98 8.44 -5.49
C ARG A 156 0.99 8.87 -6.94
N GLY A 157 1.01 7.89 -7.85
CA GLY A 157 0.91 8.15 -9.28
C GLY A 157 -0.41 8.84 -9.65
N VAL A 158 -1.53 8.13 -9.52
CA VAL A 158 -2.82 8.60 -10.03
C VAL A 158 -3.55 9.48 -9.02
N VAL A 159 -3.89 8.96 -7.83
CA VAL A 159 -4.75 9.66 -6.86
C VAL A 159 -4.11 10.98 -6.41
N GLN A 160 -2.90 10.94 -5.84
CA GLN A 160 -2.18 12.15 -5.44
C GLN A 160 -1.93 13.07 -6.63
N GLY A 161 -1.60 12.54 -7.83
CA GLY A 161 -1.43 13.35 -9.04
C GLY A 161 -2.69 14.14 -9.43
N LEU A 162 -3.87 13.50 -9.38
CA LEU A 162 -5.15 14.15 -9.68
C LEU A 162 -5.46 15.27 -8.68
N PHE A 163 -5.32 15.00 -7.38
CA PHE A 163 -5.50 16.03 -6.35
C PHE A 163 -4.44 17.13 -6.45
N ARG A 164 -3.21 16.80 -6.84
CA ARG A 164 -2.09 17.74 -7.00
C ARG A 164 -2.37 18.79 -8.07
N ARG A 165 -3.01 18.40 -9.18
CA ARG A 165 -3.45 19.32 -10.24
C ARG A 165 -4.60 20.22 -9.82
N ALA A 166 -5.45 19.74 -8.93
CA ALA A 166 -6.66 20.44 -8.53
C ALA A 166 -6.46 21.38 -7.33
N TYR A 167 -5.63 20.99 -6.37
CA TYR A 167 -5.53 21.62 -5.06
C TYR A 167 -4.09 21.91 -4.60
N GLY A 168 -3.07 21.52 -5.38
CA GLY A 168 -1.66 21.66 -4.99
C GLY A 168 -1.17 20.51 -4.11
N ALA A 169 0.07 20.62 -3.64
CA ALA A 169 0.82 19.51 -3.06
C ALA A 169 0.28 19.02 -1.72
N VAL A 170 0.09 19.92 -0.75
CA VAL A 170 -0.27 19.56 0.62
C VAL A 170 -1.64 18.86 0.69
N PRO A 171 -2.73 19.39 0.09
CA PRO A 171 -4.02 18.71 0.12
C PRO A 171 -3.97 17.36 -0.60
N ALA A 172 -3.20 17.25 -1.68
CA ALA A 172 -3.05 16.01 -2.41
C ALA A 172 -2.39 14.90 -1.58
N ILE A 173 -1.33 15.22 -0.86
CA ILE A 173 -0.65 14.28 0.05
C ILE A 173 -1.61 13.83 1.14
N VAL A 174 -2.29 14.76 1.80
CA VAL A 174 -3.22 14.43 2.91
C VAL A 174 -4.37 13.57 2.41
N ILE A 175 -5.06 13.97 1.34
CA ILE A 175 -6.23 13.24 0.82
C ILE A 175 -5.83 11.86 0.32
N ALA A 176 -4.74 11.73 -0.46
CA ALA A 176 -4.28 10.44 -0.95
C ALA A 176 -3.88 9.50 0.20
N SER A 177 -3.28 10.04 1.27
CA SER A 177 -2.90 9.27 2.47
C SER A 177 -4.11 8.79 3.27
N CYS A 178 -5.14 9.63 3.41
CA CYS A 178 -6.40 9.24 4.02
C CYS A 178 -7.10 8.14 3.21
N LEU A 179 -7.18 8.29 1.88
CA LEU A 179 -7.76 7.26 1.00
C LEU A 179 -6.96 5.95 1.07
N PHE A 180 -5.63 6.03 1.14
CA PHE A 180 -4.73 4.88 1.33
C PHE A 180 -5.02 4.14 2.64
N GLY A 181 -5.11 4.86 3.75
CA GLY A 181 -5.42 4.26 5.05
C GLY A 181 -6.83 3.66 5.12
N VAL A 182 -7.84 4.32 4.53
CA VAL A 182 -9.20 3.78 4.45
C VAL A 182 -9.26 2.51 3.59
N ALA A 183 -8.54 2.47 2.47
CA ALA A 183 -8.48 1.27 1.61
C ALA A 183 -7.93 0.04 2.35
N HIS A 184 -7.06 0.26 3.33
CA HIS A 184 -6.51 -0.80 4.18
C HIS A 184 -7.52 -1.37 5.18
N TYR A 185 -8.67 -0.73 5.40
CA TYR A 185 -9.70 -1.24 6.31
C TYR A 185 -10.17 -2.65 5.91
N ALA A 186 -10.23 -2.96 4.61
CA ALA A 186 -10.62 -4.27 4.10
C ALA A 186 -9.59 -5.38 4.37
N ALA A 187 -8.32 -5.02 4.63
CA ALA A 187 -7.25 -5.97 4.89
C ALA A 187 -7.14 -6.38 6.39
N LEU A 188 -7.96 -5.77 7.26
CA LEU A 188 -7.83 -5.88 8.70
C LEU A 188 -8.65 -7.04 9.30
N ALA A 189 -7.98 -7.85 10.12
CA ALA A 189 -8.59 -8.83 11.00
C ALA A 189 -8.50 -8.38 12.46
N GLY A 190 -9.48 -8.76 13.29
CA GLY A 190 -9.49 -8.48 14.72
C GLY A 190 -9.93 -7.06 15.12
N SER A 191 -9.68 -6.72 16.38
CA SER A 191 -9.90 -5.43 17.01
C SER A 191 -8.68 -4.51 16.83
N GLY A 192 -8.83 -3.19 17.03
CA GLY A 192 -7.75 -2.20 16.76
C GLY A 192 -7.73 -1.61 15.34
N LYS A 193 -8.78 -1.75 14.53
CA LYS A 193 -8.78 -1.30 13.12
C LYS A 193 -8.44 0.18 12.92
N LEU A 194 -8.85 1.02 13.87
CA LEU A 194 -8.58 2.46 13.87
C LEU A 194 -7.08 2.77 14.01
N THR A 195 -6.36 2.05 14.88
CA THR A 195 -4.91 2.29 15.07
C THR A 195 -4.13 1.93 13.82
N TYR A 196 -4.50 0.85 13.13
CA TYR A 196 -3.90 0.49 11.84
C TYR A 196 -4.19 1.51 10.74
N ILE A 197 -5.41 2.06 10.67
CA ILE A 197 -5.73 3.15 9.75
C ILE A 197 -4.83 4.36 10.03
N VAL A 198 -4.65 4.75 11.29
CA VAL A 198 -3.76 5.88 11.65
C VAL A 198 -2.32 5.62 11.21
N VAL A 199 -1.79 4.43 11.48
CA VAL A 199 -0.42 4.03 11.08
C VAL A 199 -0.26 4.05 9.56
N THR A 200 -1.24 3.52 8.82
CA THR A 200 -1.20 3.52 7.34
C THR A 200 -1.39 4.91 6.74
N ILE A 201 -2.18 5.80 7.36
CA ILE A 201 -2.22 7.22 6.97
C ILE A 201 -0.85 7.86 7.17
N LEU A 202 -0.18 7.60 8.29
CA LEU A 202 1.15 8.16 8.57
C LEU A 202 2.22 7.66 7.59
N LEU A 203 2.24 6.35 7.33
CA LEU A 203 3.04 5.76 6.25
C LEU A 203 2.74 6.49 4.94
N GLY A 204 1.45 6.71 4.65
CA GLY A 204 1.03 7.34 3.43
C GLY A 204 1.47 8.80 3.28
N LEU A 205 1.48 9.57 4.37
CA LEU A 205 1.93 10.95 4.41
C LEU A 205 3.43 11.05 4.09
N ILE A 206 4.22 10.15 4.66
CA ILE A 206 5.68 10.10 4.44
C ILE A 206 5.96 9.71 2.98
N LEU A 207 5.33 8.66 2.47
CA LEU A 207 5.50 8.22 1.07
C LEU A 207 5.02 9.30 0.08
N GLY A 208 3.89 9.96 0.35
CA GLY A 208 3.38 11.05 -0.48
C GLY A 208 4.29 12.28 -0.47
N GLY A 209 4.88 12.61 0.68
CA GLY A 209 5.90 13.64 0.82
C GLY A 209 7.18 13.33 0.04
N LEU A 210 7.67 12.08 0.11
CA LEU A 210 8.81 11.61 -0.67
C LEU A 210 8.54 11.70 -2.18
N TYR A 211 7.35 11.30 -2.62
CA TYR A 211 6.96 11.42 -4.03
C TYR A 211 7.00 12.87 -4.51
N GLU A 212 6.43 13.80 -3.74
CA GLU A 212 6.41 15.22 -4.12
C GLU A 212 7.81 15.83 -4.08
N ARG A 213 8.62 15.43 -3.10
CA ARG A 213 9.98 15.97 -2.91
C ARG A 213 10.96 15.53 -3.99
N THR A 214 10.80 14.31 -4.49
CA THR A 214 11.71 13.70 -5.47
C THR A 214 11.20 13.76 -6.91
N GLY A 215 9.89 13.95 -7.09
CA GLY A 215 9.22 13.89 -8.38
C GLY A 215 9.41 12.53 -9.06
N ASN A 216 9.50 11.45 -8.29
CA ASN A 216 9.79 10.12 -8.80
C ASN A 216 9.05 9.05 -7.99
N VAL A 217 8.12 8.33 -8.62
CA VAL A 217 7.32 7.28 -7.97
C VAL A 217 8.18 6.06 -7.58
N LEU A 218 9.35 5.86 -8.20
CA LEU A 218 10.24 4.76 -7.80
C LEU A 218 10.79 4.94 -6.39
N VAL A 219 10.91 6.18 -5.89
CA VAL A 219 11.38 6.45 -4.53
C VAL A 219 10.44 5.89 -3.47
N PRO A 220 9.15 6.31 -3.42
CA PRO A 220 8.22 5.74 -2.45
C PRO A 220 7.97 4.24 -2.70
N ILE A 221 8.03 3.74 -3.95
CA ILE A 221 7.95 2.29 -4.23
C ILE A 221 9.04 1.51 -3.49
N VAL A 222 10.29 1.96 -3.62
CA VAL A 222 11.43 1.29 -2.98
C VAL A 222 11.35 1.43 -1.47
N VAL A 223 11.02 2.60 -0.95
CA VAL A 223 10.86 2.81 0.50
C VAL A 223 9.75 1.92 1.07
N HIS A 224 8.59 1.89 0.44
CA HIS A 224 7.45 1.08 0.86
C HIS A 224 7.79 -0.42 0.78
N GLY A 225 8.32 -0.88 -0.36
CA GLY A 225 8.71 -2.28 -0.56
C GLY A 225 9.76 -2.75 0.45
N ILE A 226 10.82 -1.96 0.69
CA ILE A 226 11.86 -2.29 1.67
C ILE A 226 11.31 -2.26 3.10
N TYR A 227 10.48 -1.26 3.44
CA TYR A 227 9.84 -1.18 4.75
C TYR A 227 9.04 -2.46 5.06
N ASN A 228 8.16 -2.89 4.15
CA ASN A 228 7.40 -4.13 4.32
C ASN A 228 8.30 -5.38 4.35
N ALA A 229 9.33 -5.43 3.50
CA ALA A 229 10.27 -6.55 3.49
C ALA A 229 11.01 -6.71 4.82
N ILE A 230 11.46 -5.60 5.43
CA ILE A 230 12.09 -5.60 6.75
C ILE A 230 11.09 -6.07 7.82
N LEU A 231 9.83 -5.60 7.77
CA LEU A 231 8.80 -6.07 8.70
C LEU A 231 8.58 -7.59 8.58
N PHE A 232 8.44 -8.12 7.36
CA PHE A 232 8.28 -9.56 7.15
C PHE A 232 9.51 -10.35 7.60
N ALA A 233 10.73 -9.88 7.31
CA ALA A 233 11.96 -10.53 7.79
C ALA A 233 12.04 -10.54 9.32
N GLY A 234 11.66 -9.44 9.98
CA GLY A 234 11.59 -9.36 11.43
C GLY A 234 10.54 -10.30 12.03
N GLN A 235 9.34 -10.36 11.44
CA GLN A 235 8.28 -11.27 11.87
C GLN A 235 8.68 -12.74 11.68
N TRP A 236 9.37 -13.07 10.58
CA TRP A 236 9.95 -14.40 10.38
C TRP A 236 10.96 -14.74 11.48
N ALA A 237 11.91 -13.84 11.76
CA ALA A 237 12.93 -14.06 12.78
C ALA A 237 12.31 -14.27 14.17
N VAL A 238 11.27 -13.49 14.52
CA VAL A 238 10.52 -13.68 15.76
C VAL A 238 9.84 -15.04 15.80
N ALA A 239 9.15 -15.42 14.72
CA ALA A 239 8.36 -16.65 14.67
C ALA A 239 9.20 -17.93 14.69
N VAL A 240 10.43 -17.93 14.15
CA VAL A 240 11.28 -19.13 14.13
C VAL A 240 12.24 -19.26 15.32
N ASN A 241 12.42 -18.19 16.10
CA ASN A 241 13.30 -18.18 17.27
C ASN A 241 12.51 -18.12 18.61
N ASP A 242 11.19 -18.33 18.58
CA ASP A 242 10.30 -18.26 19.75
C ASP A 242 10.51 -17.01 20.61
N ILE A 243 10.85 -15.88 19.97
CA ILE A 243 11.07 -14.62 20.69
C ILE A 243 9.72 -14.13 21.22
N PRO A 244 9.55 -13.94 22.54
CA PRO A 244 8.30 -13.45 23.08
C PRO A 244 7.98 -12.07 22.47
N VAL A 245 6.83 -11.97 21.80
CA VAL A 245 6.31 -10.68 21.36
C VAL A 245 5.79 -9.95 22.60
N PRO A 246 6.26 -8.74 22.92
CA PRO A 246 5.71 -7.97 24.03
C PRO A 246 4.20 -7.80 23.82
N SER A 247 3.41 -8.17 24.83
CA SER A 247 1.96 -7.99 24.89
C SER A 247 1.58 -6.51 24.89
#